data_AF-A0A7D9JCM2-F1
#
_entry.id   AF-A0A7D9JCM2-F1
#
_cell.length_a   1.000
_cell.length_b   1.000
_cell.length_c   1.000
_cell.angle_alpha   90.00
_cell.angle_beta   90.00
_cell.angle_gamma   90.00
#
_symmetry.space_group_name_H-M   'P 1'
#
loop_
_entity.id
_entity.type
_entity.pdbx_description
1 polymer ?
#
loop_
_entity_poly.entity_id
_entity_poly.type
_entity_poly.pdbx_seq_one_letter_code
_entity_poly.pdbx_strand_id
1 'polypeptide(L)'
;MNLSQLVNEVTRPVSNSCLDHVYTTHPAFISVLTVPNIGLADHLPVFICRKYVKINKDSSHKVINYHDFKNLNVENLLEDLSKCPWDNAFIFDDVDDVLETLEIFLNQIVIDHIPLKQKRVKRFKQPAWINDEIVVAIGKRDKDLKRARKSNAIDDWANYKRSKCHVVNLIKKSKRDYFQETIENNKGNPKGIWNALKILTKAQKSSKIIELKRDSGSSETNVLEMANMLNDFFVNIITQIQNDQVLTNPLDTKIIDDFVSTKINNFVTQYNIPSITVEQVNELINNLSCSKATGVDGISVKILKLVSPVFSHPLTKLLNMSLRQRHFSYKMENSTGNTFT
;
A
#
# COMPACT_ATOMS: atom_id res chain seq x y z
N MET A 1 -33.03 10.62 34.87
CA MET A 1 -32.77 9.33 34.18
C MET A 1 -32.30 8.33 35.23
N ASN A 2 -32.93 7.16 35.32
CA ASN A 2 -32.53 6.12 36.28
C ASN A 2 -31.32 5.36 35.72
N LEU A 3 -30.12 5.72 36.19
CA LEU A 3 -28.87 5.06 35.80
C LEU A 3 -28.50 4.02 36.86
N SER A 4 -28.20 2.80 36.44
CA SER A 4 -27.69 1.75 37.32
C SER A 4 -26.18 1.65 37.19
N GLN A 5 -25.47 1.74 38.32
CA GLN A 5 -24.03 1.45 38.38
C GLN A 5 -23.80 -0.06 38.34
N LEU A 6 -22.95 -0.51 37.43
CA LEU A 6 -22.64 -1.93 37.24
C LEU A 6 -21.39 -2.36 38.02
N VAL A 7 -20.34 -1.54 38.01
CA VAL A 7 -19.06 -1.87 38.66
C VAL A 7 -19.09 -1.47 40.12
N ASN A 8 -19.04 -2.46 41.02
CA ASN A 8 -18.98 -2.25 42.47
C ASN A 8 -17.73 -2.88 43.10
N GLU A 9 -16.85 -3.46 42.29
CA GLU A 9 -15.62 -4.14 42.73
C GLU A 9 -14.43 -3.19 42.76
N VAL A 10 -13.36 -3.57 43.47
CA VAL A 10 -12.12 -2.79 43.51
C VAL A 10 -11.47 -2.80 42.14
N THR A 11 -11.39 -1.62 41.51
CA THR A 11 -10.72 -1.45 40.22
C THR A 11 -9.30 -0.93 40.38
N ARG A 12 -8.88 -0.46 41.55
CA ARG A 12 -7.47 -0.09 41.83
C ARG A 12 -6.94 -0.83 43.06
N PRO A 13 -6.26 -1.98 42.88
CA PRO A 13 -5.80 -2.82 43.99
C PRO A 13 -4.81 -2.12 44.92
N VAL A 14 -4.00 -1.20 44.39
CA VAL A 14 -2.95 -0.49 45.14
C VAL A 14 -3.54 0.38 46.26
N SER A 15 -4.71 0.99 46.04
CA SER A 15 -5.41 1.81 47.03
C SER A 15 -6.68 1.16 47.58
N ASN A 16 -6.95 -0.09 47.22
CA ASN A 16 -8.17 -0.80 47.57
C ASN A 16 -9.47 -0.01 47.26
N SER A 17 -9.51 0.70 46.13
CA SER A 17 -10.60 1.62 45.76
C SER A 17 -11.26 1.22 44.45
N CYS A 18 -12.59 1.38 44.35
CA CYS A 18 -13.34 1.37 43.09
C CYS A 18 -13.29 2.78 42.49
N LEU A 19 -12.56 2.94 41.37
CA LEU A 19 -12.41 4.24 40.69
C LEU A 19 -12.99 4.25 39.28
N ASP A 20 -13.23 3.07 38.69
CA ASP A 20 -13.77 2.94 37.34
C ASP A 20 -15.24 2.52 37.42
N HIS A 21 -16.13 3.50 37.24
CA HIS A 21 -17.57 3.27 37.28
C HIS A 21 -18.14 3.08 35.87
N VAL A 22 -19.13 2.20 35.75
CA VAL A 22 -19.92 2.07 34.52
C VAL A 22 -21.40 2.16 34.85
N TYR A 23 -22.08 3.05 34.14
CA TYR A 23 -23.50 3.30 34.30
C TYR A 23 -24.27 2.89 33.04
N THR A 24 -25.46 2.33 33.21
CA THR A 24 -26.37 2.02 32.10
C THR A 24 -27.81 2.30 32.49
N THR A 25 -28.62 2.70 31.52
CA THR A 25 -30.08 2.75 31.62
C THR A 25 -30.74 1.40 31.31
N HIS A 26 -29.99 0.45 30.73
CA HIS A 26 -30.53 -0.84 30.27
C HIS A 26 -29.61 -2.00 30.68
N PRO A 27 -29.60 -2.40 31.96
CA PRO A 27 -28.75 -3.49 32.46
C PRO A 27 -29.05 -4.84 31.80
N ALA A 28 -30.28 -5.07 31.32
CA ALA A 28 -30.69 -6.30 30.65
C ALA A 28 -29.90 -6.64 29.37
N PHE A 29 -29.31 -5.63 28.70
CA PHE A 29 -28.46 -5.86 27.53
C PHE A 29 -27.01 -6.18 27.88
N ILE A 30 -26.62 -6.16 29.15
CA ILE A 30 -25.29 -6.57 29.59
C ILE A 30 -25.30 -8.08 29.81
N SER A 31 -24.37 -8.78 29.15
CA SER A 31 -24.21 -10.23 29.22
C SER A 31 -23.13 -10.66 30.20
N VAL A 32 -22.06 -9.88 30.31
CA VAL A 32 -20.92 -10.16 31.19
C VAL A 32 -20.42 -8.84 31.76
N LEU A 33 -20.14 -8.84 33.05
CA LEU A 33 -19.37 -7.82 33.76
C LEU A 33 -18.27 -8.54 34.53
N THR A 34 -17.02 -8.13 34.37
CA THR A 34 -15.92 -8.70 35.16
C THR A 34 -14.81 -7.68 35.36
N VAL A 35 -14.22 -7.66 36.55
CA VAL A 35 -12.99 -6.93 36.88
C VAL A 35 -11.88 -7.94 37.18
N PRO A 36 -11.41 -8.66 36.15
CA PRO A 36 -10.39 -9.69 36.35
C PRO A 36 -9.09 -9.03 36.83
N ASN A 37 -8.42 -9.68 37.79
CA ASN A 37 -7.08 -9.29 38.20
C ASN A 37 -6.05 -9.70 37.14
N ILE A 38 -6.20 -9.12 35.94
CA ILE A 38 -5.35 -9.32 34.78
C ILE A 38 -4.85 -7.96 34.31
N GLY A 39 -3.70 -7.94 33.65
CA GLY A 39 -3.12 -6.71 33.14
C GLY A 39 -2.24 -6.01 34.17
N LEU A 40 -1.47 -5.03 33.67
CA LEU A 40 -0.26 -4.51 34.31
C LEU A 40 -0.37 -3.03 34.67
N ALA A 41 -1.58 -2.46 34.59
CA ALA A 41 -1.89 -1.11 35.04
C ALA A 41 -2.14 -1.11 36.56
N ASP A 42 -2.08 0.06 37.18
CA ASP A 42 -2.52 0.22 38.58
C ASP A 42 -4.03 0.06 38.71
N HIS A 43 -4.77 0.27 37.62
CA HIS A 43 -6.18 -0.10 37.47
C HIS A 43 -6.33 -1.52 36.87
N LEU A 44 -7.28 -2.28 37.41
CA LEU A 44 -7.78 -3.51 36.82
C LEU A 44 -8.70 -3.15 35.66
N PRO A 45 -8.59 -3.86 34.53
CA PRO A 45 -9.48 -3.65 33.40
C PRO A 45 -10.90 -4.05 33.77
N VAL A 46 -11.84 -3.16 33.52
CA VAL A 46 -13.27 -3.46 33.57
C VAL A 46 -13.70 -3.98 32.20
N PHE A 47 -14.20 -5.21 32.14
CA PHE A 47 -14.80 -5.76 30.93
C PHE A 47 -16.32 -5.78 31.04
N ILE A 48 -16.96 -5.26 30.01
CA ILE A 48 -18.40 -5.30 29.83
C ILE A 48 -18.70 -5.83 28.45
N CYS A 49 -19.45 -6.93 28.39
CA CYS A 49 -19.98 -7.45 27.14
C CYS A 49 -21.44 -7.07 27.04
N ARG A 50 -21.75 -6.13 26.14
CA ARG A 50 -23.13 -5.77 25.81
C ARG A 50 -23.60 -6.61 24.61
N LYS A 51 -24.81 -7.14 24.69
CA LYS A 51 -25.49 -7.86 23.62
C LYS A 51 -25.80 -6.87 22.50
N TYR A 52 -25.26 -7.14 21.33
CA TYR A 52 -25.55 -6.42 20.08
C TYR A 52 -25.82 -7.45 18.98
N VAL A 53 -26.59 -7.06 17.96
CA VAL A 53 -26.67 -7.81 16.71
C VAL A 53 -25.27 -7.83 16.10
N LYS A 54 -24.71 -9.03 15.84
CA LYS A 54 -23.35 -9.21 15.34
C LYS A 54 -23.19 -8.52 13.99
N ILE A 55 -22.38 -7.45 13.95
CA ILE A 55 -21.71 -7.03 12.71
C ILE A 55 -20.38 -7.78 12.70
N ASN A 56 -20.27 -8.79 11.83
CA ASN A 56 -19.02 -9.54 11.68
C ASN A 56 -17.92 -8.59 11.19
N LYS A 57 -17.09 -8.08 12.11
CA LYS A 57 -15.86 -7.41 11.74
C LYS A 57 -14.85 -8.46 11.33
N ASP A 58 -14.38 -8.34 10.09
CA ASP A 58 -13.38 -9.21 9.52
C ASP A 58 -12.10 -9.13 10.37
N SER A 59 -11.77 -10.22 11.06
CA SER A 59 -10.65 -10.32 12.01
C SER A 59 -9.45 -11.05 11.40
N SER A 60 -9.40 -11.10 10.06
CA SER A 60 -8.34 -11.76 9.33
C SER A 60 -6.98 -11.11 9.62
N HIS A 61 -5.96 -11.96 9.75
CA HIS A 61 -4.59 -11.50 9.89
C HIS A 61 -4.17 -10.75 8.62
N LYS A 62 -3.35 -9.70 8.78
CA LYS A 62 -2.72 -9.06 7.62
C LYS A 62 -1.66 -9.96 7.04
N VAL A 63 -1.79 -10.21 5.76
CA VAL A 63 -0.90 -11.05 4.98
C VAL A 63 -0.40 -10.25 3.79
N ILE A 64 0.87 -10.45 3.41
CA ILE A 64 1.48 -9.85 2.22
C ILE A 64 1.94 -10.95 1.27
N ASN A 65 1.79 -10.69 -0.02
CA ASN A 65 2.36 -11.51 -1.09
C ASN A 65 3.65 -10.84 -1.58
N TYR A 66 4.68 -11.62 -1.85
CA TYR A 66 5.96 -11.14 -2.35
C TYR A 66 6.67 -12.23 -3.16
N HIS A 67 7.41 -11.82 -4.18
CA HIS A 67 8.32 -12.72 -4.91
C HIS A 67 9.56 -12.99 -4.07
N ASP A 68 9.94 -14.26 -3.92
CA ASP A 68 11.11 -14.65 -3.12
C ASP A 68 12.39 -14.68 -3.96
N PHE A 69 13.18 -13.61 -3.86
CA PHE A 69 14.45 -13.46 -4.56
C PHE A 69 15.64 -14.13 -3.84
N LYS A 70 15.45 -14.75 -2.67
CA LYS A 70 16.55 -15.17 -1.79
C LYS A 70 17.55 -16.13 -2.46
N ASN A 71 17.04 -17.04 -3.29
CA ASN A 71 17.82 -18.09 -3.95
C ASN A 71 17.83 -17.92 -5.48
N LEU A 72 17.54 -16.71 -5.99
CA LEU A 72 17.52 -16.47 -7.43
C LEU A 72 18.93 -16.62 -8.01
N ASN A 73 19.07 -17.53 -8.98
CA ASN A 73 20.19 -17.54 -9.91
C ASN A 73 19.75 -16.85 -11.21
N VAL A 74 20.28 -15.65 -11.46
CA VAL A 74 19.91 -14.83 -12.62
C VAL A 74 20.35 -15.49 -13.93
N GLU A 75 21.50 -16.16 -13.95
CA GLU A 75 22.03 -16.81 -15.15
C GLU A 75 21.11 -17.95 -15.60
N ASN A 76 20.69 -18.81 -14.67
CA ASN A 76 19.76 -19.90 -14.96
C ASN A 76 18.39 -19.38 -15.42
N LEU A 77 17.88 -18.29 -14.80
CA LEU A 77 16.63 -17.66 -15.23
C LEU A 77 16.73 -17.16 -16.68
N LEU A 78 17.82 -16.47 -17.03
CA LEU A 78 18.03 -15.98 -18.40
C LEU A 78 18.24 -17.13 -19.39
N GLU A 79 18.91 -18.21 -18.99
CA GLU A 79 19.08 -19.40 -19.80
C GLU A 79 17.73 -20.06 -20.11
N ASP A 80 16.87 -20.26 -19.12
CA ASP A 80 15.55 -20.85 -19.32
C ASP A 80 14.63 -19.94 -20.15
N LEU A 81 14.68 -18.62 -19.93
CA LEU A 81 13.99 -17.64 -20.80
C LEU A 81 14.50 -17.71 -22.24
N SER A 82 15.79 -17.96 -22.47
CA SER A 82 16.35 -18.05 -23.83
C SER A 82 15.88 -19.31 -24.58
N LYS A 83 15.51 -20.38 -23.86
CA LYS A 83 14.97 -21.63 -24.40
C LYS A 83 13.46 -21.56 -24.66
N CYS A 84 12.78 -20.55 -24.14
CA CYS A 84 11.35 -20.37 -24.31
C CYS A 84 11.00 -20.14 -25.80
N PRO A 85 10.00 -20.84 -26.37
CA PRO A 85 9.62 -20.69 -27.76
C PRO A 85 8.74 -19.44 -27.96
N TRP A 86 9.33 -18.25 -27.76
CA TRP A 86 8.61 -16.97 -27.83
C TRP A 86 7.89 -16.75 -29.17
N ASP A 87 8.45 -17.26 -30.26
CA ASP A 87 7.85 -17.13 -31.60
C ASP A 87 6.48 -17.79 -31.72
N ASN A 88 6.16 -18.78 -30.86
CA ASN A 88 4.84 -19.42 -30.84
C ASN A 88 3.72 -18.43 -30.47
N ALA A 89 4.03 -17.39 -29.69
CA ALA A 89 3.05 -16.34 -29.40
C ALA A 89 2.64 -15.58 -30.66
N PHE A 90 3.50 -15.48 -31.67
CA PHE A 90 3.26 -14.71 -32.89
C PHE A 90 2.59 -15.53 -34.02
N ILE A 91 2.01 -16.67 -33.66
CA ILE A 91 1.10 -17.42 -34.55
C ILE A 91 -0.28 -16.73 -34.58
N PHE A 92 -0.64 -16.02 -33.50
CA PHE A 92 -1.87 -15.25 -33.43
C PHE A 92 -1.75 -13.94 -34.21
N ASP A 93 -2.83 -13.55 -34.88
CA ASP A 93 -2.92 -12.28 -35.60
C ASP A 93 -3.29 -11.11 -34.67
N ASP A 94 -3.98 -11.39 -33.56
CA ASP A 94 -4.49 -10.40 -32.62
C ASP A 94 -3.43 -10.00 -31.57
N VAL A 95 -3.29 -8.69 -31.31
CA VAL A 95 -2.28 -8.14 -30.39
C VAL A 95 -2.53 -8.54 -28.94
N ASP A 96 -3.79 -8.62 -28.51
CA ASP A 96 -4.14 -9.03 -27.16
C ASP A 96 -3.79 -10.50 -26.94
N ASP A 97 -4.07 -11.38 -27.91
CA ASP A 97 -3.73 -12.81 -27.85
C ASP A 97 -2.21 -13.05 -27.80
N VAL A 98 -1.43 -12.30 -28.59
CA VAL A 98 0.04 -12.37 -28.55
C VAL A 98 0.54 -11.91 -27.18
N LEU A 99 0.04 -10.78 -26.66
CA LEU A 99 0.46 -10.26 -25.35
C LEU A 99 0.15 -11.27 -24.23
N GLU A 100 -1.07 -11.81 -24.20
CA GLU A 100 -1.48 -12.79 -23.19
C GLU A 100 -0.60 -14.03 -23.24
N THR A 101 -0.28 -14.53 -24.44
CA THR A 101 0.60 -15.69 -24.60
C THR A 101 2.02 -15.40 -24.08
N LEU A 102 2.57 -14.22 -24.38
CA LEU A 102 3.87 -13.79 -23.86
C LEU A 102 3.86 -13.65 -22.33
N GLU A 103 2.79 -13.08 -21.75
CA GLU A 103 2.59 -12.98 -20.30
C GLU A 103 2.57 -14.36 -19.64
N ILE A 104 1.88 -15.33 -20.25
CA ILE A 104 1.79 -16.72 -19.76
C ILE A 104 3.17 -17.37 -19.76
N PHE A 105 3.89 -17.33 -20.88
CA PHE A 105 5.23 -17.92 -21.00
C PHE A 105 6.21 -17.31 -20.01
N LEU A 106 6.21 -15.98 -19.88
CA LEU A 106 7.08 -15.28 -18.95
C LEU A 106 6.76 -15.66 -17.50
N ASN A 107 5.48 -15.65 -17.12
CA ASN A 107 5.07 -15.97 -15.76
C ASN A 107 5.37 -17.42 -15.37
N GLN A 108 5.19 -18.38 -16.29
CA GLN A 108 5.54 -19.79 -16.05
C GLN A 108 7.01 -19.93 -15.64
N ILE A 109 7.92 -19.32 -16.40
CA ILE A 109 9.36 -19.41 -16.13
C ILE A 109 9.72 -18.59 -14.87
N VAL A 110 9.17 -17.38 -14.72
CA VAL A 110 9.47 -16.52 -13.56
C VAL A 110 9.02 -17.16 -12.25
N ILE A 111 7.90 -17.87 -12.21
CA ILE A 111 7.40 -18.51 -10.98
C ILE A 111 8.35 -19.62 -10.50
N ASP A 112 8.98 -20.35 -11.40
CA ASP A 112 9.91 -21.43 -11.05
C ASP A 112 11.20 -20.91 -10.41
N HIS A 113 11.67 -19.74 -10.87
CA HIS A 113 12.89 -19.11 -10.36
C HIS A 113 12.64 -18.14 -9.19
N ILE A 114 11.48 -17.48 -9.17
CA ILE A 114 11.12 -16.42 -8.22
C ILE A 114 9.67 -16.61 -7.73
N PRO A 115 9.40 -17.68 -6.97
CA PRO A 115 8.04 -18.05 -6.59
C PRO A 115 7.34 -16.96 -5.77
N LEU A 116 6.05 -16.79 -6.03
CA LEU A 116 5.19 -15.92 -5.23
C LEU A 116 4.93 -16.59 -3.88
N LYS A 117 5.41 -15.96 -2.80
CA LYS A 117 5.22 -16.42 -1.43
C LYS A 117 4.30 -15.51 -0.66
N GLN A 118 3.65 -16.11 0.32
CA GLN A 118 2.77 -15.41 1.22
C GLN A 118 3.37 -15.38 2.63
N LYS A 119 3.39 -14.20 3.27
CA LYS A 119 3.90 -14.03 4.63
C LYS A 119 2.90 -13.28 5.50
N ARG A 120 2.54 -13.90 6.62
CA ARG A 120 1.79 -13.22 7.68
C ARG A 120 2.66 -12.12 8.30
N VAL A 121 2.15 -10.90 8.30
CA VAL A 121 2.84 -9.77 8.92
C VAL A 121 2.49 -9.75 10.41
N LYS A 122 3.41 -10.25 11.23
CA LYS A 122 3.33 -10.06 12.68
C LYS A 122 3.56 -8.59 12.99
N ARG A 123 2.75 -8.04 13.90
CA ARG A 123 2.95 -6.70 14.47
C ARG A 123 3.01 -5.58 13.41
N PHE A 124 2.16 -5.64 12.39
CA PHE A 124 2.05 -4.61 11.33
C PHE A 124 1.97 -3.16 11.85
N LYS A 125 1.43 -2.97 13.07
CA LYS A 125 1.28 -1.65 13.71
C LYS A 125 2.40 -1.31 14.70
N GLN A 126 3.39 -2.19 14.92
CA GLN A 126 4.48 -1.91 15.85
C GLN A 126 5.39 -0.83 15.24
N PRO A 127 5.66 0.24 15.98
CA PRO A 127 6.59 1.26 15.51
C PRO A 127 8.02 0.71 15.37
N ALA A 128 8.75 1.22 14.38
CA ALA A 128 10.13 0.80 14.10
C ALA A 128 11.10 1.05 15.27
N TRP A 129 10.82 2.02 16.13
CA TRP A 129 11.61 2.31 17.34
C TRP A 129 11.35 1.36 18.53
N ILE A 130 10.56 0.29 18.37
CA ILE A 130 10.41 -0.74 19.40
C ILE A 130 11.27 -1.94 19.02
N ASN A 131 12.51 -1.95 19.51
CA ASN A 131 13.47 -3.02 19.29
C ASN A 131 13.33 -4.18 20.31
N ASP A 132 14.13 -5.22 20.13
CA ASP A 132 14.10 -6.41 21.00
C ASP A 132 14.52 -6.10 22.44
N GLU A 133 15.43 -5.15 22.65
CA GLU A 133 15.84 -4.70 23.98
C GLU A 133 14.64 -4.15 24.78
N ILE A 134 13.81 -3.32 24.15
CA ILE A 134 12.57 -2.80 24.74
C ILE A 134 11.60 -3.94 25.06
N VAL A 135 11.46 -4.92 24.16
CA VAL A 135 10.57 -6.07 24.36
C VAL A 135 11.02 -6.89 25.57
N VAL A 136 12.33 -7.15 25.71
CA VAL A 136 12.90 -7.85 26.87
C VAL A 136 12.70 -7.05 28.16
N ALA A 137 12.95 -5.74 28.12
CA ALA A 137 12.76 -4.86 29.27
C ALA A 137 11.28 -4.80 29.73
N ILE A 138 10.34 -4.75 28.78
CA ILE A 138 8.90 -4.87 29.04
C ILE A 138 8.59 -6.20 29.73
N GLY A 139 9.14 -7.31 29.22
CA GLY A 139 8.97 -8.63 29.83
C GLY A 139 9.47 -8.70 31.27
N LYS A 140 10.62 -8.08 31.58
CA LYS A 140 11.15 -7.98 32.95
C LYS A 140 10.22 -7.17 33.86
N ARG A 141 9.82 -5.97 33.42
CA ARG A 141 8.87 -5.12 34.14
C ARG A 141 7.58 -5.88 34.49
N ASP A 142 7.08 -6.68 33.55
CA ASP A 142 5.83 -7.42 33.74
C ASP A 142 5.99 -8.57 34.74
N LYS A 143 7.15 -9.24 34.76
CA LYS A 143 7.50 -10.23 35.79
C LYS A 143 7.61 -9.59 37.16
N ASP A 144 8.25 -8.42 37.26
CA ASP A 144 8.40 -7.70 38.53
C ASP A 144 7.04 -7.27 39.08
N LEU A 145 6.12 -6.79 38.23
CA LEU A 145 4.77 -6.43 38.66
C LEU A 145 3.98 -7.63 39.16
N LYS A 146 4.03 -8.77 38.44
CA LYS A 146 3.37 -10.01 38.88
C LYS A 146 3.88 -10.44 40.25
N ARG A 147 5.19 -10.32 40.50
CA ARG A 147 5.81 -10.63 41.79
C ARG A 147 5.33 -9.69 42.87
N ALA A 148 5.41 -8.38 42.64
CA ALA A 148 4.99 -7.35 43.60
C ALA A 148 3.53 -7.50 44.03
N ARG A 149 2.63 -7.84 43.10
CA ARG A 149 1.22 -8.12 43.44
C ARG A 149 1.02 -9.40 44.26
N LYS A 150 1.87 -10.43 44.06
CA LYS A 150 1.76 -11.71 44.76
C LYS A 150 2.35 -11.62 46.18
N SER A 151 3.52 -11.00 46.33
CA SER A 151 4.21 -10.89 47.62
C SER A 151 3.72 -9.72 48.46
N ASN A 152 3.23 -8.66 47.82
CA ASN A 152 2.91 -7.36 48.40
C ASN A 152 4.08 -6.73 49.20
N ALA A 153 5.32 -7.15 48.93
CA ALA A 153 6.50 -6.65 49.62
C ALA A 153 6.95 -5.30 49.07
N ILE A 154 7.40 -4.41 49.96
CA ILE A 154 7.88 -3.06 49.61
C ILE A 154 9.02 -3.11 48.58
N ASP A 155 9.96 -4.04 48.75
CA ASP A 155 11.11 -4.21 47.85
C ASP A 155 10.71 -4.66 46.45
N ASP A 156 9.70 -5.52 46.33
CA ASP A 156 9.19 -5.97 45.02
C ASP A 156 8.47 -4.84 44.29
N TRP A 157 7.72 -3.99 45.01
CA TRP A 157 7.16 -2.77 44.46
C TRP A 157 8.25 -1.77 44.02
N ALA A 158 9.34 -1.66 44.77
CA ALA A 158 10.49 -0.84 44.39
C ALA A 158 11.22 -1.38 43.14
N ASN A 159 11.37 -2.71 43.02
CA ASN A 159 11.91 -3.37 41.84
C ASN A 159 11.05 -3.09 40.61
N TYR A 160 9.72 -3.23 40.72
CA TYR A 160 8.79 -2.89 39.65
C TYR A 160 8.89 -1.41 39.24
N LYS A 161 9.00 -0.49 40.22
CA LYS A 161 9.17 0.95 39.92
C LYS A 161 10.46 1.20 39.12
N ARG A 162 11.56 0.55 39.49
CA ARG A 162 12.84 0.63 38.76
C ARG A 162 12.71 0.09 37.33
N SER A 163 12.14 -1.09 37.12
CA SER A 163 11.98 -1.67 35.78
C SER A 163 10.97 -0.88 34.92
N LYS A 164 9.90 -0.32 35.53
CA LYS A 164 8.98 0.61 34.86
C LYS A 164 9.70 1.87 34.36
N CYS A 165 10.48 2.52 35.21
CA CYS A 165 11.27 3.70 34.83
C CYS A 165 12.28 3.38 33.73
N HIS A 166 12.96 2.24 33.83
CA HIS A 166 13.90 1.78 32.81
C HIS A 166 13.24 1.61 31.44
N VAL A 167 12.09 0.92 31.37
CA VAL A 167 11.33 0.74 30.12
C VAL A 167 10.91 2.08 29.52
N VAL A 168 10.40 3.01 30.34
CA VAL A 168 9.98 4.35 29.87
C VAL A 168 11.16 5.12 29.29
N ASN A 169 12.31 5.10 29.96
CA ASN A 169 13.51 5.78 29.50
C ASN A 169 14.06 5.16 28.21
N LEU A 170 14.04 3.82 28.12
CA LEU A 170 14.51 3.10 26.95
C LEU A 170 13.65 3.39 25.72
N ILE A 171 12.32 3.38 25.86
CA ILE A 171 11.39 3.77 24.78
C ILE A 171 11.62 5.22 24.35
N LYS A 172 11.78 6.14 25.30
CA LYS A 172 12.05 7.56 25.00
C LYS A 172 13.36 7.72 24.23
N LYS A 173 14.42 7.03 24.65
CA LYS A 173 15.73 7.04 23.99
C LYS A 173 15.62 6.49 22.57
N SER A 174 15.16 5.25 22.42
CA SER A 174 15.08 4.60 21.10
C SER A 174 14.18 5.36 20.13
N LYS A 175 13.09 5.98 20.61
CA LYS A 175 12.25 6.84 19.76
C LYS A 175 13.01 8.08 19.28
N ARG A 176 13.77 8.76 20.15
CA ARG A 176 14.57 9.93 19.73
C ARG A 176 15.65 9.52 18.72
N ASP A 177 16.41 8.48 19.05
CA ASP A 177 17.51 7.98 18.22
C ASP A 177 16.99 7.61 16.81
N TYR A 178 15.86 6.89 16.74
CA TYR A 178 15.21 6.54 15.48
C TYR A 178 14.86 7.76 14.62
N PHE A 179 14.20 8.78 15.19
CA PHE A 179 13.81 9.95 14.40
C PHE A 179 15.00 10.82 14.02
N GLN A 180 16.00 10.93 14.90
CA GLN A 180 17.25 11.64 14.60
C GLN A 180 17.97 10.98 13.43
N GLU A 181 18.16 9.67 13.48
CA GLU A 181 18.77 8.88 12.41
C GLU A 181 17.95 8.94 11.12
N THR A 182 16.61 8.83 11.21
CA THR A 182 15.73 8.92 10.04
C THR A 182 15.86 10.28 9.35
N ILE A 183 15.91 11.38 10.11
CA ILE A 183 16.05 12.73 9.54
C ILE A 183 17.44 12.91 8.93
N GLU A 184 18.49 12.47 9.62
CA GLU A 184 19.88 12.53 9.15
C GLU A 184 20.07 11.77 7.83
N ASN A 185 19.56 10.53 7.75
CA ASN A 185 19.65 9.69 6.56
C ASN A 185 18.80 10.21 5.38
N ASN A 186 17.87 11.13 5.61
CA ASN A 186 17.04 11.75 4.57
C ASN A 186 17.44 13.21 4.27
N LYS A 187 18.63 13.66 4.70
CA LYS A 187 19.18 14.95 4.28
C LYS A 187 19.24 15.03 2.75
N GLY A 188 18.71 16.11 2.18
CA GLY A 188 18.58 16.28 0.73
C GLY A 188 17.41 15.54 0.08
N ASN A 189 16.60 14.81 0.85
CA ASN A 189 15.36 14.16 0.39
C ASN A 189 14.13 14.72 1.12
N PRO A 190 13.51 15.81 0.63
CA PRO A 190 12.35 16.43 1.27
C PRO A 190 11.17 15.46 1.50
N LYS A 191 10.95 14.52 0.58
CA LYS A 191 9.89 13.51 0.68
C LYS A 191 10.12 12.56 1.86
N GLY A 192 11.37 12.13 2.05
CA GLY A 192 11.77 11.29 3.17
C GLY A 192 11.59 12.00 4.51
N ILE A 193 12.05 13.26 4.61
CA ILE A 193 11.88 14.10 5.81
C ILE A 193 10.39 14.30 6.13
N TRP A 194 9.57 14.62 5.12
CA TRP A 194 8.14 14.83 5.31
C TRP A 194 7.42 13.57 5.80
N ASN A 195 7.81 12.40 5.31
CA ASN A 195 7.30 11.12 5.80
C ASN A 195 7.66 10.87 7.26
N ALA A 196 8.90 11.16 7.67
CA ALA A 196 9.32 11.05 9.07
C ALA A 196 8.51 11.98 9.99
N LEU A 197 8.29 13.23 9.56
CA LEU A 197 7.49 14.22 10.29
C LEU A 197 6.04 13.78 10.44
N LYS A 198 5.40 13.26 9.38
CA LYS A 198 4.04 12.72 9.44
C LYS A 198 3.89 11.62 10.49
N ILE A 199 4.86 10.71 10.58
CA ILE A 199 4.87 9.64 11.59
C ILE A 199 5.02 10.25 12.99
N LEU A 200 5.88 11.25 13.16
CA LEU A 200 6.14 11.90 14.44
C LEU A 200 4.93 12.69 14.97
N THR A 201 4.30 13.49 14.11
CA THR A 201 3.14 14.33 14.45
C THR A 201 1.84 13.54 14.55
N LYS A 202 1.85 12.26 14.15
CA LYS A 202 0.65 11.44 13.96
C LYS A 202 -0.37 12.14 13.06
N ALA A 203 0.09 12.96 12.11
CA ALA A 203 -0.78 13.52 11.08
C ALA A 203 -1.49 12.34 10.43
N GLN A 204 -2.82 12.30 10.60
CA GLN A 204 -3.66 11.19 10.15
C GLN A 204 -3.34 10.91 8.68
N LYS A 205 -3.22 9.62 8.32
CA LYS A 205 -3.37 9.23 6.92
C LYS A 205 -4.76 9.69 6.49
N SER A 206 -4.88 10.25 5.30
CA SER A 206 -6.18 10.53 4.70
C SER A 206 -7.06 9.31 4.92
N SER A 207 -8.27 9.56 5.44
CA SER A 207 -9.30 8.54 5.54
C SER A 207 -9.37 7.82 4.20
N LYS A 208 -9.46 6.47 4.24
CA LYS A 208 -9.89 5.70 3.07
C LYS A 208 -11.11 6.43 2.51
N ILE A 209 -11.13 6.75 1.23
CA ILE A 209 -12.33 7.34 0.62
C ILE A 209 -13.41 6.28 0.76
N ILE A 210 -14.40 6.57 1.60
CA ILE A 210 -15.52 5.67 1.91
C ILE A 210 -16.73 6.05 1.06
N GLU A 211 -16.71 7.28 0.53
CA GLU A 211 -17.85 7.92 -0.10
C GLU A 211 -17.36 9.01 -1.07
N LEU A 212 -17.96 9.06 -2.25
CA LEU A 212 -17.90 10.22 -3.14
C LEU A 212 -19.26 10.90 -3.17
N LYS A 213 -19.27 12.22 -3.09
CA LYS A 213 -20.50 13.02 -3.16
C LYS A 213 -20.58 13.71 -4.50
N ARG A 214 -21.77 13.67 -5.11
CA ARG A 214 -22.12 14.47 -6.29
C ARG A 214 -22.58 15.86 -5.84
N ASP A 215 -22.45 16.84 -6.72
CA ASP A 215 -22.99 18.19 -6.50
C ASP A 215 -24.52 18.18 -6.34
N SER A 216 -25.20 17.17 -6.88
CA SER A 216 -26.63 16.91 -6.69
C SER A 216 -27.00 16.43 -5.27
N GLY A 217 -26.02 16.25 -4.38
CA GLY A 217 -26.22 15.83 -2.99
C GLY A 217 -26.34 14.32 -2.77
N SER A 218 -26.26 13.50 -3.82
CA SER A 218 -26.20 12.04 -3.69
C SER A 218 -24.79 11.54 -3.40
N SER A 219 -24.70 10.44 -2.67
CA SER A 219 -23.45 9.85 -2.20
C SER A 219 -23.31 8.42 -2.67
N GLU A 220 -22.13 8.05 -3.15
CA GLU A 220 -21.84 6.71 -3.63
C GLU A 220 -20.74 6.05 -2.80
N THR A 221 -20.95 4.78 -2.44
CA THR A 221 -20.05 4.01 -1.55
C THR A 221 -19.48 2.75 -2.20
N ASN A 222 -20.03 2.33 -3.34
CA ASN A 222 -19.50 1.22 -4.12
C ASN A 222 -18.21 1.64 -4.84
N VAL A 223 -17.15 0.82 -4.73
CA VAL A 223 -15.82 1.14 -5.28
C VAL A 223 -15.82 1.28 -6.80
N LEU A 224 -16.54 0.41 -7.51
CA LEU A 224 -16.63 0.45 -8.97
C LEU A 224 -17.40 1.69 -9.41
N GLU A 225 -18.53 1.98 -8.77
CA GLU A 225 -19.33 3.16 -9.09
C GLU A 225 -18.59 4.46 -8.75
N MET A 226 -17.83 4.49 -7.65
CA MET A 226 -16.96 5.62 -7.33
C MET A 226 -15.89 5.83 -8.42
N ALA A 227 -15.31 4.75 -8.97
CA ALA A 227 -14.35 4.84 -10.05
C ALA A 227 -14.99 5.35 -11.35
N ASN A 228 -16.16 4.82 -11.70
CA ASN A 228 -16.94 5.29 -12.85
C ASN A 228 -17.31 6.76 -12.71
N MET A 229 -17.74 7.19 -11.52
CA MET A 229 -18.04 8.60 -11.24
C MET A 229 -16.85 9.53 -11.46
N LEU A 230 -15.66 9.14 -11.00
CA LEU A 230 -14.45 9.92 -11.24
C LEU A 230 -14.11 9.93 -12.73
N ASN A 231 -14.20 8.78 -13.41
CA ASN A 231 -13.96 8.69 -14.84
C ASN A 231 -14.90 9.61 -15.62
N ASP A 232 -16.20 9.53 -15.36
CA ASP A 232 -17.22 10.40 -15.96
C ASP A 232 -16.92 11.87 -15.71
N PHE A 233 -16.52 12.24 -14.50
CA PHE A 233 -16.16 13.61 -14.17
C PHE A 233 -14.96 14.08 -15.00
N PHE A 234 -13.87 13.31 -15.07
CA PHE A 234 -12.66 13.72 -15.79
C PHE A 234 -12.82 13.69 -17.30
N VAL A 235 -13.55 12.72 -17.85
CA VAL A 235 -13.88 12.67 -19.29
C VAL A 235 -14.71 13.88 -19.69
N ASN A 236 -15.69 14.26 -18.85
CA ASN A 236 -16.60 15.35 -19.16
C ASN A 236 -16.07 16.74 -18.73
N ILE A 237 -14.98 16.82 -17.97
CA ILE A 237 -14.43 18.10 -17.48
C ILE A 237 -14.14 19.06 -18.64
N ILE A 238 -13.64 18.54 -19.77
CA ILE A 238 -13.33 19.33 -20.97
C ILE A 238 -14.63 19.86 -21.59
N THR A 239 -15.67 19.03 -21.69
CA THR A 239 -16.97 19.46 -22.23
C THR A 239 -17.64 20.52 -21.35
N GLN A 240 -17.47 20.45 -20.02
CA GLN A 240 -17.96 21.46 -19.09
C GLN A 240 -17.18 22.78 -19.24
N ILE A 241 -15.85 22.72 -19.34
CA ILE A 241 -14.99 23.90 -19.55
C ILE A 241 -15.29 24.57 -20.90
N GLN A 242 -15.52 23.79 -21.96
CA GLN A 242 -15.86 24.32 -23.29
C GLN A 242 -17.26 24.96 -23.35
N ASN A 243 -18.19 24.51 -22.51
CA ASN A 243 -19.52 25.14 -22.40
C ASN A 243 -19.48 26.44 -21.59
N ASP A 244 -18.59 26.56 -20.60
CA ASP A 244 -18.40 27.77 -19.78
C ASP A 244 -17.52 28.83 -20.47
N GLN A 245 -16.61 28.42 -21.35
CA GLN A 245 -15.87 29.31 -22.22
C GLN A 245 -16.55 29.36 -23.58
N VAL A 246 -17.36 30.40 -23.83
CA VAL A 246 -17.62 30.83 -25.20
C VAL A 246 -16.27 31.16 -25.81
N LEU A 247 -15.64 30.19 -26.49
CA LEU A 247 -14.45 30.40 -27.30
C LEU A 247 -14.89 31.27 -28.48
N THR A 248 -14.94 32.59 -28.25
CA THR A 248 -15.34 33.61 -29.23
C THR A 248 -14.29 33.83 -30.32
N ASN A 249 -13.15 33.15 -30.24
CA ASN A 249 -12.15 33.17 -31.30
C ASN A 249 -12.18 31.83 -32.03
N PRO A 250 -12.68 31.78 -33.28
CA PRO A 250 -12.50 30.60 -34.11
C PRO A 250 -10.99 30.31 -34.18
N LEU A 251 -10.61 29.06 -33.93
CA LEU A 251 -9.24 28.60 -34.09
C LEU A 251 -8.82 28.96 -35.53
N ASP A 252 -7.91 29.90 -35.70
CA ASP A 252 -7.42 30.26 -37.03
C ASP A 252 -6.53 29.11 -37.52
N THR A 253 -7.18 28.15 -38.17
CA THR A 253 -6.57 26.96 -38.76
C THR A 253 -5.45 27.33 -39.73
N LYS A 254 -5.45 28.55 -40.30
CA LYS A 254 -4.35 29.03 -41.14
C LYS A 254 -3.04 29.16 -40.38
N ILE A 255 -3.05 29.55 -39.11
CA ILE A 255 -1.81 29.65 -38.31
C ILE A 255 -1.23 28.26 -38.07
N ILE A 256 -2.10 27.28 -37.83
CA ILE A 256 -1.69 25.88 -37.65
C ILE A 256 -1.19 25.31 -38.97
N ASP A 257 -1.90 25.54 -40.07
CA ASP A 257 -1.50 25.10 -41.41
C ASP A 257 -0.18 25.75 -41.85
N ASP A 258 0.04 27.03 -41.57
CA ASP A 258 1.28 27.75 -41.87
C ASP A 258 2.44 27.25 -40.98
N PHE A 259 2.18 27.01 -39.70
CA PHE A 259 3.16 26.39 -38.81
C PHE A 259 3.52 24.95 -39.22
N VAL A 260 2.53 24.15 -39.59
CA VAL A 260 2.73 22.75 -40.02
C VAL A 260 3.45 22.71 -41.36
N SER A 261 3.04 23.53 -42.34
CA SER A 261 3.68 23.61 -43.66
C SER A 261 5.12 24.15 -43.59
N THR A 262 5.44 25.04 -42.65
CA THR A 262 6.83 25.48 -42.42
C THR A 262 7.71 24.41 -41.75
N LYS A 263 7.11 23.35 -41.18
CA LYS A 263 7.81 22.25 -40.50
C LYS A 263 7.81 20.94 -41.30
N ILE A 264 6.86 20.74 -42.19
CA ILE A 264 6.82 19.59 -43.10
C ILE A 264 7.79 19.84 -44.25
N ASN A 265 8.83 19.03 -44.34
CA ASN A 265 9.64 18.96 -45.55
C ASN A 265 8.76 18.41 -46.68
N ASN A 266 8.50 19.22 -47.71
CA ASN A 266 7.67 18.89 -48.89
C ASN A 266 8.15 17.66 -49.71
N PHE A 267 9.20 16.96 -49.26
CA PHE A 267 9.77 15.78 -49.89
C PHE A 267 9.40 14.45 -49.20
N VAL A 268 8.70 14.47 -48.06
CA VAL A 268 8.28 13.24 -47.36
C VAL A 268 6.86 12.86 -47.81
N THR A 269 6.77 12.09 -48.90
CA THR A 269 5.49 11.60 -49.44
C THR A 269 4.95 10.36 -48.70
N GLN A 270 5.76 9.76 -47.82
CA GLN A 270 5.37 8.67 -46.94
C GLN A 270 5.93 8.90 -45.54
N TYR A 271 5.03 9.11 -44.57
CA TYR A 271 5.39 9.07 -43.15
C TYR A 271 5.49 7.60 -42.73
N ASN A 272 6.72 7.10 -42.60
CA ASN A 272 6.98 5.75 -42.12
C ASN A 272 7.53 5.82 -40.70
N ILE A 273 6.83 5.20 -39.75
CA ILE A 273 7.32 5.10 -38.37
C ILE A 273 8.48 4.10 -38.38
N PRO A 274 9.70 4.49 -37.96
CA PRO A 274 10.81 3.56 -37.93
C PRO A 274 10.50 2.39 -36.98
N SER A 275 10.94 1.20 -37.34
CA SER A 275 10.79 0.03 -36.48
C SER A 275 11.55 0.23 -35.17
N ILE A 276 10.90 -0.10 -34.06
CA ILE A 276 11.50 -0.10 -32.73
C ILE A 276 12.56 -1.20 -32.70
N THR A 277 13.74 -0.89 -32.14
CA THR A 277 14.87 -1.82 -31.98
C THR A 277 14.84 -2.50 -30.61
N VAL A 278 15.55 -3.62 -30.46
CA VAL A 278 15.64 -4.36 -29.19
C VAL A 278 16.41 -3.54 -28.15
N GLU A 279 17.44 -2.83 -28.59
CA GLU A 279 18.28 -1.97 -27.76
C GLU A 279 17.46 -0.84 -27.14
N GLN A 280 16.59 -0.20 -27.92
CA GLN A 280 15.68 0.86 -27.44
C GLN A 280 14.72 0.32 -26.37
N VAL A 281 14.12 -0.86 -26.59
CA VAL A 281 13.21 -1.46 -25.61
C VAL A 281 13.93 -1.79 -24.31
N ASN A 282 15.12 -2.39 -24.40
CA ASN A 282 15.92 -2.75 -23.24
C ASN A 282 16.36 -1.50 -22.44
N GLU A 283 16.77 -0.43 -23.12
CA GLU A 283 17.10 0.85 -22.49
C GLU A 283 15.88 1.45 -21.77
N LEU A 284 14.71 1.47 -22.42
CA LEU A 284 13.47 1.96 -21.81
C LEU A 284 13.10 1.17 -20.55
N ILE A 285 13.18 -0.16 -20.59
CA ILE A 285 12.91 -1.03 -19.43
C ILE A 285 13.88 -0.70 -18.29
N ASN A 286 15.17 -0.56 -18.58
CA ASN A 286 16.20 -0.28 -17.56
C ASN A 286 16.06 1.12 -16.95
N ASN A 287 15.49 2.08 -17.69
CA ASN A 287 15.21 3.43 -17.20
C ASN A 287 13.93 3.52 -16.35
N LEU A 288 13.08 2.49 -16.31
CA LEU A 288 11.88 2.49 -15.46
C LEU A 288 12.23 2.55 -13.96
N SER A 289 11.52 3.37 -13.19
CA SER A 289 11.67 3.35 -11.73
C SER A 289 11.06 2.08 -11.14
N CYS A 290 11.83 1.35 -10.32
CA CYS A 290 11.36 0.19 -9.57
C CYS A 290 10.28 0.54 -8.53
N SER A 291 10.03 1.83 -8.26
CA SER A 291 8.97 2.29 -7.36
C SER A 291 7.59 2.37 -8.00
N LYS A 292 7.48 2.12 -9.32
CA LYS A 292 6.19 2.13 -10.01
C LYS A 292 5.35 0.92 -9.57
N ALA A 293 4.03 1.11 -9.59
CA ALA A 293 3.08 0.06 -9.25
C ALA A 293 3.21 -1.12 -10.24
N THR A 294 2.95 -2.32 -9.75
CA THR A 294 2.83 -3.52 -10.59
C THR A 294 1.49 -3.50 -11.30
N GLY A 295 1.47 -3.86 -12.58
CA GLY A 295 0.27 -3.91 -13.40
C GLY A 295 -0.66 -5.06 -13.01
N VAL A 296 -1.74 -5.21 -13.77
CA VAL A 296 -2.68 -6.34 -13.63
C VAL A 296 -2.06 -7.69 -14.01
N ASP A 297 -0.93 -7.65 -14.74
CA ASP A 297 -0.09 -8.78 -15.14
C ASP A 297 0.68 -9.42 -13.98
N GLY A 298 0.78 -8.75 -12.82
CA GLY A 298 1.58 -9.21 -11.69
C GLY A 298 3.11 -9.08 -11.89
N ILE A 299 3.56 -8.51 -13.02
CA ILE A 299 4.98 -8.40 -13.36
C ILE A 299 5.52 -7.06 -12.87
N SER A 300 6.22 -7.09 -11.74
CA SER A 300 6.85 -5.87 -11.21
C SER A 300 7.97 -5.37 -12.13
N VAL A 301 8.22 -4.05 -12.15
CA VAL A 301 9.35 -3.44 -12.88
C VAL A 301 10.68 -4.11 -12.52
N LYS A 302 10.84 -4.57 -11.28
CA LYS A 302 12.04 -5.28 -10.85
C LYS A 302 12.22 -6.61 -11.58
N ILE A 303 11.14 -7.38 -11.78
CA ILE A 303 11.17 -8.62 -12.57
C ILE A 303 11.43 -8.27 -14.03
N LEU A 304 10.73 -7.26 -14.57
CA LEU A 304 10.89 -6.84 -15.96
C LEU A 304 12.34 -6.47 -16.29
N LYS A 305 13.03 -5.74 -15.41
CA LYS A 305 14.47 -5.44 -15.57
C LYS A 305 15.36 -6.67 -15.53
N LEU A 306 15.05 -7.66 -14.68
CA LEU A 306 15.82 -8.89 -14.59
C LEU A 306 15.72 -9.70 -15.89
N VAL A 307 14.52 -9.78 -16.48
CA VAL A 307 14.27 -10.58 -17.69
C VAL A 307 14.54 -9.80 -18.99
N SER A 308 14.73 -8.48 -18.89
CA SER A 308 14.96 -7.56 -20.00
C SER A 308 15.97 -8.05 -21.04
N PRO A 309 17.14 -8.62 -20.67
CA PRO A 309 18.13 -9.07 -21.65
C PRO A 309 17.61 -10.07 -22.69
N VAL A 310 16.62 -10.89 -22.33
CA VAL A 310 16.01 -11.89 -23.22
C VAL A 310 14.62 -11.44 -23.67
N PHE A 311 13.79 -10.99 -22.73
CA PHE A 311 12.39 -10.63 -23.01
C PHE A 311 12.23 -9.37 -23.87
N SER A 312 13.25 -8.51 -23.99
CA SER A 312 13.19 -7.37 -24.92
C SER A 312 12.94 -7.82 -26.36
N HIS A 313 13.43 -8.99 -26.78
CA HIS A 313 13.29 -9.46 -28.15
C HIS A 313 11.82 -9.71 -28.55
N PRO A 314 11.06 -10.58 -27.86
CA PRO A 314 9.65 -10.75 -28.17
C PRO A 314 8.83 -9.48 -27.92
N LEU A 315 9.18 -8.68 -26.90
CA LEU A 315 8.47 -7.43 -26.64
C LEU A 315 8.62 -6.42 -27.79
N THR A 316 9.82 -6.30 -28.38
CA THR A 316 10.04 -5.47 -29.58
C THR A 316 9.21 -5.95 -30.76
N LYS A 317 9.09 -7.27 -30.96
CA LYS A 317 8.28 -7.84 -32.05
C LYS A 317 6.79 -7.52 -31.84
N LEU A 318 6.29 -7.61 -30.61
CA LEU A 318 4.93 -7.22 -30.24
C LEU A 318 4.69 -5.72 -30.51
N LEU A 319 5.56 -4.83 -30.03
CA LEU A 319 5.40 -3.38 -30.21
C LEU A 319 5.40 -2.99 -31.71
N ASN A 320 6.27 -3.59 -32.51
CA ASN A 320 6.27 -3.38 -33.96
C ASN A 320 5.02 -3.98 -34.64
N MET A 321 4.47 -5.08 -34.13
CA MET A 321 3.20 -5.63 -34.61
C MET A 321 2.05 -4.65 -34.34
N SER A 322 1.96 -4.11 -33.11
CA SER A 322 0.96 -3.11 -32.74
C SER A 322 1.03 -1.86 -33.62
N LEU A 323 2.24 -1.34 -33.88
CA LEU A 323 2.44 -0.20 -34.77
C LEU A 323 1.99 -0.48 -36.21
N ARG A 324 2.28 -1.68 -36.74
CA ARG A 324 1.86 -2.08 -38.10
C ARG A 324 0.36 -2.22 -38.23
N GLN A 325 -0.28 -2.85 -37.23
CA GLN A 325 -1.74 -3.06 -37.21
C GLN A 325 -2.51 -1.80 -36.78
N ARG A 326 -1.81 -0.78 -36.27
CA ARG A 326 -2.39 0.44 -35.67
C ARG A 326 -3.37 0.10 -34.53
N HIS A 327 -3.06 -0.95 -33.80
CA HIS A 327 -3.85 -1.47 -32.71
C HIS A 327 -2.93 -1.79 -31.54
N PHE A 328 -3.28 -1.29 -30.36
CA PHE A 328 -2.58 -1.58 -29.12
C PHE A 328 -3.48 -2.41 -28.23
N SER A 329 -2.88 -3.34 -27.48
CA SER A 329 -3.62 -4.18 -26.55
C SER A 329 -4.38 -3.32 -25.53
N TYR A 330 -5.63 -3.70 -25.26
CA TYR A 330 -6.46 -3.07 -24.23
C TYR A 330 -5.76 -3.06 -22.85
N LYS A 331 -5.00 -4.10 -22.51
CA LYS A 331 -4.24 -4.16 -21.24
C LYS A 331 -3.14 -3.10 -21.16
N MET A 332 -2.50 -2.77 -22.29
CA MET A 332 -1.46 -1.74 -22.36
C MET A 332 -2.07 -0.34 -22.21
N GLU A 333 -3.20 -0.08 -22.86
CA GLU A 333 -3.88 1.22 -22.82
C GLU A 333 -4.36 1.55 -21.40
N ASN A 334 -5.02 0.59 -20.72
CA ASN A 334 -5.55 0.80 -19.38
C ASN A 334 -4.47 0.85 -18.28
N SER A 335 -3.27 0.35 -18.53
CA SER A 335 -2.14 0.50 -17.59
C SER A 335 -1.64 1.94 -17.48
N THR A 336 -1.84 2.78 -18.51
CA THR A 336 -1.39 4.18 -18.50
C THR A 336 -2.35 5.13 -17.77
N GLY A 337 -3.60 4.73 -17.57
CA GLY A 337 -4.61 5.48 -16.80
C GLY A 337 -4.29 5.65 -15.31
N ASN A 338 -3.31 4.90 -14.78
CA ASN A 338 -2.85 5.00 -13.40
C ASN A 338 -1.64 5.94 -13.18
N THR A 339 -1.13 6.60 -14.23
CA THR A 339 0.05 7.49 -14.12
C THR A 339 -0.24 9.00 -14.18
N PHE A 340 -1.50 9.41 -14.25
CA PHE A 340 -1.90 10.79 -13.97
C PHE A 340 -2.63 10.88 -12.62
N THR A 341 -1.88 10.72 -11.53
CA THR A 341 -2.26 11.23 -10.20
C THR A 341 -1.06 11.77 -9.46
#